data_AF-A0A150GCB5-F1
#
_entry.id   AF-A0A150GCB5-F1
#
_cell.length_a   1.000
_cell.length_b   1.000
_cell.length_c   1.000
_cell.angle_alpha   90.00
_cell.angle_beta   90.00
_cell.angle_gamma   90.00
#
_symmetry.space_group_name_H-M   'P 1'
#
loop_
_entity.id
_entity.type
_entity.pdbx_description
1 polymer ?
#
loop_
_entity_poly.entity_id
_entity_poly.type
_entity_poly.pdbx_seq_one_letter_code
_entity_poly.pdbx_strand_id
1 'polypeptide(L)'
;MEDDELRVSQLFVDAARAGITVQQRSISSEELQSWMLSGDCLVIVLVDKRKLDPWLMAADLCLPALCGMDLGYTGHYVLLVGFDGEAQEFVVRDPAAMVPDLRVSAAALDAARRSFGTDEDILVVRGPCPMAAPVQALAQSAQLHQHQQQQLV
;
A
#
# COMPACT_ATOMS: atom_id res chain seq x y z
N MET A 1 -24.59 1.69 -22.53
CA MET A 1 -24.10 0.52 -21.78
C MET A 1 -23.14 -0.27 -22.65
N GLU A 2 -23.51 -0.70 -23.85
CA GLU A 2 -22.60 -1.41 -24.78
C GLU A 2 -21.30 -0.64 -25.10
N ASP A 3 -21.37 0.66 -25.40
CA ASP A 3 -20.16 1.47 -25.64
C ASP A 3 -19.23 1.53 -24.42
N ASP A 4 -19.80 1.47 -23.21
CA ASP A 4 -19.03 1.55 -21.97
C ASP A 4 -18.36 0.22 -21.65
N GLU A 5 -19.07 -0.89 -21.85
CA GLU A 5 -18.52 -2.24 -21.74
C GLU A 5 -17.38 -2.47 -22.73
N LEU A 6 -17.53 -2.01 -23.98
CA LEU A 6 -16.48 -2.08 -25.00
C LEU A 6 -15.26 -1.26 -24.59
N ARG A 7 -15.48 -0.03 -24.13
CA ARG A 7 -14.41 0.86 -23.63
C ARG A 7 -13.65 0.21 -22.48
N VAL A 8 -14.35 -0.30 -21.47
CA VAL A 8 -13.75 -0.96 -20.30
C VAL A 8 -13.00 -2.23 -20.71
N SER A 9 -13.59 -3.06 -21.56
CA SER A 9 -12.93 -4.27 -22.09
C SER A 9 -11.62 -3.93 -22.81
N GLN A 10 -11.61 -2.85 -23.59
CA GLN A 10 -10.42 -2.39 -24.29
C GLN A 10 -9.32 -1.97 -23.31
N LEU A 11 -9.66 -1.35 -22.16
CA LEU A 11 -8.67 -0.98 -21.15
C LEU A 11 -7.95 -2.20 -20.55
N PHE A 12 -8.64 -3.32 -20.33
CA PHE A 12 -7.98 -4.56 -19.86
C PHE A 12 -7.02 -5.13 -20.91
N VAL A 13 -7.40 -5.07 -22.19
CA VAL A 13 -6.53 -5.49 -23.30
C VAL A 13 -5.29 -4.58 -23.38
N ASP A 14 -5.48 -3.27 -23.22
CA ASP A 14 -4.40 -2.28 -23.27
C ASP A 14 -3.45 -2.45 -22.09
N ALA A 15 -3.99 -2.65 -20.89
CA ALA A 15 -3.22 -2.94 -19.68
C ALA A 15 -2.33 -4.18 -19.86
N ALA A 16 -2.88 -5.27 -20.38
CA ALA A 16 -2.11 -6.49 -20.66
C ALA A 16 -0.99 -6.24 -21.68
N ARG A 17 -1.26 -5.48 -22.75
CA ARG A 17 -0.25 -5.09 -23.75
C ARG A 17 0.86 -4.21 -23.17
N ALA A 18 0.53 -3.41 -22.16
CA ALA A 18 1.48 -2.59 -21.42
C ALA A 18 2.23 -3.34 -20.29
N GLY A 19 1.96 -4.64 -20.10
CA GLY A 19 2.56 -5.45 -19.03
C GLY A 19 1.98 -5.17 -17.65
N ILE A 20 0.80 -4.57 -17.57
CA ILE A 20 0.07 -4.32 -16.32
C ILE A 20 -0.80 -5.53 -16.02
N THR A 21 -0.50 -6.21 -14.92
CA THR A 21 -1.30 -7.34 -14.44
C THR A 21 -2.53 -6.83 -13.69
N VAL A 22 -3.72 -7.21 -14.16
CA VAL A 22 -4.99 -6.90 -13.51
C VAL A 22 -5.62 -8.19 -12.98
N GLN A 23 -6.10 -8.18 -11.75
CA GLN A 23 -6.72 -9.34 -11.10
C GLN A 23 -7.99 -8.92 -10.36
N GLN A 24 -9.06 -9.67 -10.55
CA GLN A 24 -10.27 -9.53 -9.75
C GLN A 24 -10.24 -10.58 -8.63
N ARG A 25 -9.81 -10.15 -7.43
CA ARG A 25 -9.79 -11.00 -6.22
C ARG A 25 -9.80 -10.15 -4.96
N SER A 26 -10.37 -10.69 -3.89
CA SER A 26 -10.19 -10.11 -2.56
C SER A 26 -8.81 -10.48 -2.00
N ILE A 27 -8.11 -9.50 -1.44
CA ILE A 27 -6.85 -9.68 -0.70
C ILE A 27 -7.18 -9.81 0.78
N SER A 28 -6.52 -10.69 1.53
CA SER A 28 -6.71 -10.76 2.99
C SER A 28 -5.87 -9.72 3.72
N SER A 29 -6.18 -9.43 4.98
CA SER A 29 -5.36 -8.50 5.78
C SER A 29 -3.94 -9.05 5.95
N GLU A 30 -3.80 -10.35 6.17
CA GLU A 30 -2.51 -11.04 6.35
C GLU A 30 -1.66 -11.00 5.07
N GLU A 31 -2.28 -11.11 3.90
CA GLU A 31 -1.58 -11.00 2.63
C GLU A 31 -1.06 -9.57 2.39
N LEU A 32 -1.88 -8.56 2.72
CA LEU A 32 -1.47 -7.17 2.66
C LEU A 32 -0.32 -6.86 3.64
N GLN A 33 -0.38 -7.41 4.85
CA GLN A 33 0.71 -7.32 5.84
C GLN A 33 1.99 -7.98 5.32
N SER A 34 1.89 -9.17 4.72
CA SER A 34 3.02 -9.87 4.09
C SER A 34 3.68 -9.02 3.00
N TRP A 35 2.89 -8.36 2.15
CA TRP A 35 3.42 -7.44 1.15
C TRP A 35 4.20 -6.28 1.77
N MET A 36 3.67 -5.67 2.84
CA MET A 36 4.37 -4.60 3.55
C MET A 36 5.67 -5.07 4.19
N LEU A 37 5.69 -6.27 4.79
CA LEU A 37 6.87 -6.83 5.43
C LEU A 37 7.94 -7.27 4.42
N SER A 38 7.54 -7.61 3.18
CA SER A 38 8.49 -7.97 2.12
C SER A 38 9.34 -6.79 1.64
N GLY A 39 8.80 -5.57 1.67
CA GLY A 39 9.46 -4.37 1.12
C GLY A 39 9.60 -4.35 -0.40
N ASP A 40 9.05 -5.33 -1.12
CA ASP A 40 9.23 -5.49 -2.58
C ASP A 40 8.23 -4.69 -3.42
N CYS A 41 7.29 -4.02 -2.76
CA CYS A 41 6.24 -3.29 -3.46
C CYS A 41 5.75 -2.07 -2.69
N LEU A 42 5.27 -1.10 -3.45
CA LEU A 42 4.50 0.03 -2.97
C LEU A 42 3.01 -0.29 -3.15
N VAL A 43 2.20 -0.05 -2.12
CA VAL A 43 0.77 -0.37 -2.16
C VAL A 43 -0.07 0.88 -1.95
N ILE A 44 -0.97 1.14 -2.91
CA ILE A 44 -1.95 2.22 -2.87
C ILE A 44 -3.32 1.58 -2.73
N VAL A 45 -4.11 2.01 -1.75
CA VAL A 45 -5.40 1.39 -1.42
C VAL A 45 -6.50 2.43 -1.53
N LEU A 46 -7.61 2.06 -2.17
CA LEU A 46 -8.85 2.84 -2.11
C LEU A 46 -9.57 2.54 -0.79
N VAL A 47 -9.87 3.58 -0.02
CA VAL A 47 -10.56 3.45 1.27
C VAL A 47 -11.76 4.36 1.34
N ASP A 48 -12.76 3.99 2.16
CA ASP A 48 -13.73 4.95 2.68
C ASP A 48 -13.05 5.79 3.77
N LYS A 49 -12.69 7.04 3.43
CA LYS A 49 -11.91 7.94 4.30
C LYS A 49 -12.51 8.09 5.70
N ARG A 50 -13.84 8.04 5.80
CA ARG A 50 -14.59 8.22 7.06
C ARG A 50 -14.36 7.08 8.06
N LYS A 51 -13.92 5.92 7.58
CA LYS A 51 -13.65 4.73 8.41
C LYS A 51 -12.18 4.52 8.72
N LEU A 52 -11.30 5.22 8.01
CA LEU A 52 -9.87 5.11 8.23
C LEU A 52 -9.44 5.72 9.58
N ASP A 53 -10.23 6.68 10.09
CA ASP A 53 -9.81 7.47 11.23
C ASP A 53 -10.99 7.96 12.10
N PRO A 54 -11.17 7.41 13.31
CA PRO A 54 -12.12 7.96 14.28
C PRO A 54 -11.69 9.33 14.82
N TRP A 55 -10.40 9.70 14.75
CA TRP A 55 -9.87 10.90 15.41
C TRP A 55 -9.86 12.13 14.50
N LEU A 56 -9.81 11.94 13.17
CA LEU A 56 -10.03 13.05 12.21
C LEU A 56 -11.45 13.61 12.27
N MET A 57 -12.45 12.83 12.72
CA MET A 57 -13.79 13.37 12.99
C MET A 57 -13.80 14.36 14.16
N ALA A 58 -12.83 14.32 15.07
CA ALA A 58 -12.73 15.25 16.19
C ALA A 58 -11.98 16.55 15.83
N ALA A 59 -11.00 16.47 14.93
CA ALA A 59 -10.28 17.65 14.40
C ALA A 59 -11.13 18.43 13.39
N ASP A 60 -12.04 17.75 12.68
CA ASP A 60 -12.92 18.33 11.66
C ASP A 60 -14.38 18.45 12.16
N LEU A 61 -14.57 18.70 13.47
CA LEU A 61 -15.84 19.10 14.09
C LEU A 61 -16.25 20.50 13.62
N CYS A 62 -16.47 20.65 12.32
CA CYS A 62 -17.44 21.55 11.75
C CYS A 62 -18.43 20.74 10.88
N LEU A 63 -19.44 20.21 11.58
CA LEU A 63 -20.86 20.33 11.22
C LEU A 63 -21.71 19.18 10.59
N PRO A 64 -21.25 18.00 10.11
CA PRO A 64 -22.21 17.08 9.49
C PRO A 64 -22.92 16.12 10.46
N ALA A 65 -22.29 15.74 11.58
CA ALA A 65 -22.79 14.68 12.46
C ALA A 65 -24.06 15.06 13.26
N LEU A 66 -24.40 16.34 13.37
CA LEU A 66 -25.63 16.81 14.02
C LEU A 66 -26.87 16.76 13.11
N CYS A 67 -26.71 16.46 11.81
CA CYS A 67 -27.80 16.59 10.84
C CYS A 67 -28.38 15.26 10.34
N GLY A 68 -27.98 14.10 10.88
CA GLY A 68 -28.61 12.81 10.56
C GLY A 68 -28.60 12.45 9.08
N MET A 69 -27.71 13.03 8.27
CA MET A 69 -27.60 12.72 6.85
C MET A 69 -26.63 11.56 6.67
N ASP A 70 -27.03 10.55 5.91
CA ASP A 70 -26.13 9.52 5.41
C ASP A 70 -24.99 10.22 4.65
N LEU A 71 -23.81 10.29 5.26
CA LEU A 71 -22.68 11.06 4.72
C LEU A 71 -22.09 10.46 3.43
N GLY A 72 -22.68 9.40 2.88
CA GLY A 72 -22.30 8.78 1.60
C GLY A 72 -20.88 8.23 1.58
N TYR A 73 -20.53 7.40 0.62
CA TYR A 73 -19.15 6.92 0.48
C TYR A 73 -18.19 8.08 0.14
N THR A 74 -17.04 8.19 0.84
CA THR A 74 -15.95 9.11 0.48
C THR A 74 -14.72 8.30 0.09
N GLY A 75 -14.62 8.00 -1.21
CA GLY A 75 -13.46 7.31 -1.78
C GLY A 75 -12.20 8.16 -1.72
N HIS A 76 -11.13 7.58 -1.21
CA HIS A 76 -9.84 8.26 -1.09
C HIS A 76 -8.69 7.27 -1.25
N TYR A 77 -7.71 7.59 -2.10
CA TYR A 77 -6.51 6.77 -2.26
C TYR A 77 -5.46 7.17 -1.23
N VAL A 78 -4.93 6.17 -0.53
CA VAL A 78 -3.85 6.35 0.45
C VAL A 78 -2.69 5.40 0.16
N LEU A 79 -1.50 5.79 0.61
CA LEU A 79 -0.29 5.01 0.44
C LEU A 79 0.02 4.22 1.71
N LEU A 80 0.23 2.91 1.60
CA LEU A 80 0.80 2.12 2.69
C LEU A 80 2.32 2.14 2.58
N VAL A 81 3.00 2.62 3.62
CA VAL A 81 4.46 2.76 3.64
C VAL A 81 5.16 1.83 4.62
N GLY A 82 4.40 1.17 5.50
CA GLY A 82 4.95 0.18 6.42
C GLY A 82 3.87 -0.49 7.25
N PHE A 83 4.27 -1.55 7.93
CA PHE A 83 3.43 -2.28 8.88
C PHE A 83 4.23 -2.61 10.13
N ASP A 84 3.68 -2.26 11.30
CA ASP A 84 4.19 -2.63 12.61
C ASP A 84 3.44 -3.87 13.09
N GLY A 85 4.12 -5.02 13.07
CA GLY A 85 3.55 -6.30 13.47
C GLY A 85 3.25 -6.41 14.97
N GLU A 86 3.96 -5.68 15.83
CA GLU A 86 3.70 -5.69 17.27
C GLU A 86 2.45 -4.89 17.61
N ALA A 87 2.31 -3.69 17.01
CA ALA A 87 1.16 -2.82 17.23
C ALA A 87 -0.07 -3.21 16.39
N GLN A 88 0.10 -4.05 15.35
CA GLN A 88 -0.91 -4.33 14.33
C GLN A 88 -1.41 -3.04 13.65
N GLU A 89 -0.47 -2.16 13.29
CA GLU A 89 -0.74 -0.85 12.70
C GLU A 89 -0.01 -0.67 11.37
N PHE A 90 -0.70 -0.12 10.38
CA PHE A 90 -0.10 0.38 9.16
C PHE A 90 0.37 1.82 9.34
N VAL A 91 1.51 2.13 8.75
CA VAL A 91 1.93 3.51 8.51
C VAL A 91 1.39 3.91 7.14
N VAL A 92 0.58 4.96 7.12
CA VAL A 92 -0.18 5.43 5.97
C VAL A 92 0.23 6.86 5.63
N ARG A 93 0.49 7.15 4.36
CA ARG A 93 0.56 8.53 3.87
C ARG A 93 -0.71 8.90 3.15
N ASP A 94 -1.36 9.94 3.63
CA ASP A 94 -2.52 10.55 2.99
C ASP A 94 -2.03 11.79 2.20
N PRO A 95 -2.14 11.82 0.86
CA PRO A 95 -1.78 13.00 0.05
C PRO A 95 -2.56 14.27 0.41
N ALA A 96 -3.72 14.14 1.04
CA ALA A 96 -4.56 15.23 1.51
C ALA A 96 -4.32 15.58 3.00
N ALA A 97 -3.46 14.85 3.72
CA ALA A 97 -3.09 15.16 5.09
C ALA A 97 -1.86 16.07 5.16
N MET A 98 -1.85 16.97 6.14
CA MET A 98 -0.67 17.77 6.49
C MET A 98 0.38 16.95 7.25
N VAL A 99 -0.06 15.91 7.96
CA VAL A 99 0.79 15.01 8.72
C VAL A 99 1.37 13.96 7.77
N PRO A 100 2.70 13.81 7.69
CA PRO A 100 3.34 12.98 6.67
C PRO A 100 3.04 11.49 6.84
N ASP A 101 3.01 10.98 8.07
CA ASP A 101 2.81 9.57 8.39
C ASP A 101 1.70 9.43 9.45
N LEU A 102 0.62 8.73 9.11
CA LEU A 102 -0.50 8.39 9.97
C LEU A 102 -0.39 6.93 10.40
N ARG A 103 -0.77 6.60 11.64
CA ARG A 103 -0.89 5.20 12.10
C ARG A 103 -2.35 4.78 12.09
N VAL A 104 -2.64 3.67 11.43
CA VAL A 104 -4.00 3.13 11.29
C VAL A 104 -3.97 1.66 11.66
N SER A 105 -4.87 1.21 12.54
CA SER A 105 -4.95 -0.21 12.89
C SER A 105 -5.29 -1.07 11.68
N ALA A 106 -4.77 -2.29 11.64
CA ALA A 106 -5.06 -3.24 10.55
C ALA A 106 -6.57 -3.48 10.39
N ALA A 107 -7.31 -3.52 11.48
CA ALA A 107 -8.76 -3.67 11.48
C ALA A 107 -9.48 -2.44 10.87
N ALA A 108 -9.06 -1.22 11.20
CA ALA A 108 -9.64 0.00 10.64
C ALA A 108 -9.38 0.11 9.13
N LEU A 109 -8.14 -0.17 8.70
CA LEU A 109 -7.80 -0.19 7.28
C LEU A 109 -8.61 -1.25 6.52
N ASP A 110 -8.74 -2.46 7.05
CA ASP A 110 -9.49 -3.54 6.40
C ASP A 110 -10.99 -3.19 6.29
N ALA A 111 -11.59 -2.63 7.33
CA ALA A 111 -12.96 -2.15 7.29
C ALA A 111 -13.16 -1.01 6.28
N ALA A 112 -12.21 -0.07 6.19
CA ALA A 112 -12.28 1.07 5.30
C ALA A 112 -12.13 0.65 3.82
N ARG A 113 -11.17 -0.23 3.49
CA ARG A 113 -10.91 -0.67 2.12
C ARG A 113 -11.95 -1.66 1.57
N ARG A 114 -12.69 -2.36 2.45
CA ARG A 114 -13.77 -3.29 2.08
C ARG A 114 -15.14 -2.64 2.06
N SER A 115 -15.19 -1.32 2.22
CA SER A 115 -16.46 -0.59 2.27
C SER A 115 -17.14 -0.53 0.91
N PHE A 116 -18.46 -0.48 0.90
CA PHE A 116 -19.23 -0.30 -0.32
C PHE A 116 -18.72 0.92 -1.11
N GLY A 117 -18.47 0.72 -2.41
CA GLY A 117 -17.95 1.74 -3.32
C GLY A 117 -16.43 1.75 -3.51
N THR A 118 -15.66 0.99 -2.71
CA THR A 118 -14.21 0.84 -2.95
C THR A 118 -13.87 -0.29 -3.92
N ASP A 119 -14.79 -1.23 -4.14
CA ASP A 119 -14.60 -2.46 -4.92
C ASP A 119 -13.35 -3.28 -4.54
N GLU A 120 -12.81 -3.05 -3.33
CA GLU A 120 -11.51 -3.54 -2.87
C GLU A 120 -10.32 -3.17 -3.77
N ASP A 121 -10.38 -2.04 -4.47
CA ASP A 121 -9.32 -1.58 -5.37
C ASP A 121 -7.99 -1.36 -4.65
N ILE A 122 -6.96 -2.08 -5.13
CA ILE A 122 -5.58 -1.98 -4.65
C ILE A 122 -4.65 -1.90 -5.86
N LEU A 123 -3.77 -0.90 -5.88
CA LEU A 123 -2.69 -0.79 -6.84
C LEU A 123 -1.38 -1.22 -6.19
N VAL A 124 -0.69 -2.17 -6.81
CA VAL A 124 0.62 -2.66 -6.35
C VAL A 124 1.67 -2.27 -7.38
N VAL A 125 2.57 -1.37 -6.99
CA VAL A 125 3.71 -0.97 -7.83
C VAL A 125 4.92 -1.76 -7.36
N ARG A 126 5.33 -2.73 -8.16
CA ARG A 126 6.57 -3.48 -7.94
C ARG A 126 7.70 -2.75 -8.64
N GLY A 127 8.73 -2.35 -7.88
CA GLY A 127 9.96 -1.86 -8.47
C GLY A 127 10.74 -3.02 -9.11
N PRO A 128 11.69 -2.75 -10.02
CA PRO A 128 12.76 -3.71 -10.23
C PRO A 128 13.39 -3.95 -8.86
N CYS A 129 13.36 -5.19 -8.36
CA CYS A 129 14.21 -5.61 -7.26
C CYS A 129 15.61 -5.05 -7.58
N PRO A 130 16.18 -4.12 -6.80
CA PRO A 130 17.57 -3.77 -6.99
C PRO A 130 18.29 -5.10 -6.89
N MET A 131 18.82 -5.57 -8.02
CA MET A 131 19.30 -6.93 -8.22
C MET A 131 19.85 -7.43 -6.91
N ALA A 132 19.30 -8.53 -6.38
CA ALA A 132 19.84 -9.20 -5.20
C ALA A 132 21.36 -9.17 -5.31
N ALA A 133 21.98 -8.18 -4.67
CA ALA A 133 23.42 -8.07 -4.70
C ALA A 133 23.81 -9.32 -3.92
N PRO A 134 24.58 -10.25 -4.52
CA PRO A 134 25.00 -11.40 -3.76
C PRO A 134 25.75 -10.84 -2.56
N VAL A 135 25.20 -11.05 -1.37
CA VAL A 135 25.80 -10.72 -0.07
C VAL A 135 27.22 -11.32 0.06
N GLN A 136 27.63 -12.16 -0.88
CA GLN A 136 28.96 -12.75 -1.02
C GLN A 136 30.04 -11.80 -1.57
N ALA A 137 29.73 -10.66 -2.20
CA ALA A 137 30.77 -9.78 -2.80
C ALA A 137 31.56 -8.95 -1.77
N LEU A 138 30.97 -8.64 -0.60
CA LEU A 138 31.65 -7.91 0.48
C LEU A 138 32.48 -8.82 1.40
N ALA A 139 32.16 -10.12 1.46
CA ALA A 139 32.94 -11.07 2.26
C ALA A 139 34.29 -11.42 1.61
N GLN A 140 34.34 -11.51 0.27
CA GLN A 140 35.57 -11.87 -0.45
C GLN A 140 36.61 -10.74 -0.47
N SER A 141 36.17 -9.47 -0.45
CA SER A 141 37.06 -8.31 -0.41
C SER A 141 37.71 -8.08 0.95
N ALA A 142 37.06 -8.51 2.05
CA ALA A 142 37.65 -8.54 3.38
C ALA A 142 38.68 -9.69 3.54
N GLN A 143 38.40 -10.88 2.99
CA GLN A 143 39.30 -12.02 3.06
C GLN A 143 40.55 -11.86 2.18
N LEU A 144 40.44 -11.23 1.00
CA LEU A 144 41.59 -10.92 0.14
C LEU A 144 42.56 -9.93 0.79
N HIS A 145 42.06 -8.88 1.45
CA HIS A 145 42.92 -7.93 2.18
C HIS A 145 43.62 -8.58 3.38
N GLN A 146 42.94 -9.46 4.10
CA GLN A 146 43.52 -10.15 5.26
C GLN A 146 44.57 -11.20 4.84
N HIS A 147 44.41 -11.83 3.67
CA HIS A 147 45.40 -12.76 3.13
C HIS A 147 46.63 -12.02 2.57
N GLN A 148 46.45 -10.85 1.95
CA GLN A 148 47.57 -10.04 1.44
C GLN A 148 48.43 -9.45 2.56
N GLN A 149 47.84 -9.10 3.72
CA GLN A 149 48.60 -8.62 4.88
C GLN A 149 49.40 -9.72 5.60
N GLN A 150 49.02 -10.99 5.45
CA GLN A 150 49.73 -12.12 6.08
C GLN A 150 50.90 -12.67 5.25
N GLN A 151 51.09 -12.22 4.01
CA GLN A 151 52.19 -12.64 3.14
C GLN A 151 53.35 -11.63 3.09
N LEU A 152 53.29 -10.55 3.86
CA LEU A 152 54.27 -9.45 3.89
C LEU A 152 55.15 -9.43 5.15
N VAL A 153 55.23 -10.55 5.90
CA VAL A 153 56.14 -10.74 7.04
C VAL A 153 57.14 -11.85 6.73
#